data_AF-A0A2S7IP34-F1
#
_entry.id   AF-A0A2S7IP34-F1
#
_cell.length_a   1.000
_cell.length_b   1.000
_cell.length_c   1.000
_cell.angle_alpha   90.00
_cell.angle_beta   90.00
_cell.angle_gamma   90.00
#
_symmetry.space_group_name_H-M   'P 1'
#
loop_
_entity.id
_entity.type
_entity.pdbx_description
1 polymer ?
#
loop_
_entity_poly.entity_id
_entity_poly.type
_entity_poly.pdbx_seq_one_letter_code
_entity_poly.pdbx_strand_id
1 'polypeptide(L)'
;MSTDFTKGVGQEWKAGFAEYSTQTDTSSIQMRSGSRKLPAPLDTTKSGFMLSAYNRSDDMFMYIYQRVSNFAPNTKYNVEFFVELASNAAEGSVGVGGSPAHSVYLKAGATGTEPVTKLEGTQYVFNLDKGNQANEGKDMIILGDIATKSTDPVYKLIQRSNTKSFQATSNAKGELFLVVGTDSGYEGLTTLYYSIIQVRFTPAQ
;
A
#
# COMPACT_ATOMS: atom_id res chain seq x y z
N MET A 1 -10.22 11.99 -7.39
CA MET A 1 -9.26 11.48 -8.38
C MET A 1 -9.41 9.97 -8.53
N SER A 2 -9.00 9.40 -9.66
CA SER A 2 -9.00 7.96 -9.91
C SER A 2 -7.78 7.60 -10.75
N THR A 3 -7.05 6.57 -10.36
CA THR A 3 -6.01 5.92 -11.18
C THR A 3 -6.47 4.51 -11.50
N ASP A 4 -6.50 4.19 -12.80
CA ASP A 4 -6.79 2.86 -13.33
C ASP A 4 -5.50 2.30 -13.96
N PHE A 5 -4.90 1.33 -13.28
CA PHE A 5 -3.65 0.68 -13.72
C PHE A 5 -3.89 -0.43 -14.75
N THR A 6 -5.15 -0.79 -15.03
CA THR A 6 -5.47 -1.89 -15.96
C THR A 6 -5.07 -1.60 -17.39
N LYS A 7 -4.90 -0.32 -17.72
CA LYS A 7 -4.47 0.18 -19.03
C LYS A 7 -2.96 0.47 -19.10
N GLY A 8 -2.22 0.16 -18.04
CA GLY A 8 -0.81 0.50 -17.86
C GLY A 8 -0.59 1.58 -16.79
N VAL A 9 0.64 1.70 -16.30
CA VAL A 9 1.00 2.65 -15.25
C VAL A 9 1.33 4.02 -15.85
N GLY A 10 0.62 5.06 -15.40
CA GLY A 10 1.04 6.45 -15.63
C GLY A 10 2.30 6.77 -14.80
N GLN A 11 3.21 7.59 -15.34
CA GLN A 11 4.54 7.88 -14.75
C GLN A 11 4.52 8.56 -13.36
N GLU A 12 3.35 8.74 -12.76
CA GLU A 12 3.16 9.57 -11.58
C GLU A 12 3.23 8.79 -10.25
N TRP A 13 3.09 7.46 -10.30
CA TRP A 13 3.20 6.59 -9.13
C TRP A 13 4.62 6.07 -8.94
N LYS A 14 5.17 6.30 -7.75
CA LYS A 14 6.47 5.78 -7.32
C LYS A 14 6.26 4.67 -6.29
N ALA A 15 7.22 3.76 -6.20
CA ALA A 15 7.21 2.67 -5.21
C ALA A 15 8.33 2.84 -4.19
N GLY A 16 8.10 2.34 -2.98
CA GLY A 16 9.10 2.22 -1.93
C GLY A 16 8.89 0.95 -1.09
N PHE A 17 9.93 0.60 -0.35
CA PHE A 17 10.00 -0.57 0.52
C PHE A 17 10.73 -0.13 1.79
N ALA A 18 10.17 -0.44 2.95
CA ALA A 18 10.68 -0.02 4.25
C ALA A 18 10.58 -1.17 5.27
N GLU A 19 11.06 -0.90 6.49
CA GLU A 19 11.10 -1.79 7.64
C GLU A 19 12.01 -3.01 7.43
N TYR A 20 13.26 -2.75 7.04
CA TYR A 20 14.30 -3.78 6.94
C TYR A 20 15.67 -3.26 7.37
N SER A 21 16.54 -4.17 7.82
CA SER A 21 17.86 -3.79 8.33
C SER A 21 18.88 -3.64 7.21
N THR A 22 19.88 -2.78 7.42
CA THR A 22 21.11 -2.76 6.61
C THR A 22 21.90 -4.07 6.69
N GLN A 23 21.65 -4.90 7.70
CA GLN A 23 22.26 -6.23 7.85
C GLN A 23 21.54 -7.32 7.05
N THR A 24 20.32 -7.05 6.59
CA THR A 24 19.57 -7.98 5.75
C THR A 24 20.16 -7.96 4.34
N ASP A 25 20.53 -9.12 3.82
CA ASP A 25 20.87 -9.25 2.40
C ASP A 25 19.65 -8.86 1.57
N THR A 26 19.72 -7.71 0.90
CA THR A 26 18.61 -7.15 0.12
C THR A 26 18.22 -8.03 -1.06
N SER A 27 19.12 -8.89 -1.55
CA SER A 27 18.78 -9.89 -2.57
C SER A 27 17.78 -10.93 -2.06
N SER A 28 17.80 -11.21 -0.74
CA SER A 28 16.86 -12.14 -0.08
C SER A 28 15.46 -11.55 0.13
N ILE A 29 15.33 -10.22 0.06
CA ILE A 29 14.05 -9.48 0.14
C ILE A 29 13.35 -9.46 -1.22
N GLN A 30 14.09 -9.59 -2.33
CA GLN A 30 13.51 -9.74 -3.68
C GLN A 30 12.52 -8.62 -4.07
N MET A 31 12.81 -7.37 -3.71
CA MET A 31 11.95 -6.21 -4.00
C MET A 31 11.72 -6.05 -5.52
N ARG A 32 10.46 -6.02 -5.94
CA ARG A 32 10.05 -5.78 -7.34
C ARG A 32 8.85 -4.85 -7.37
N SER A 33 8.84 -3.93 -8.33
CA SER A 33 7.72 -3.02 -8.54
C SER A 33 7.48 -2.67 -10.01
N GLY A 34 6.31 -2.09 -10.27
CA GLY A 34 5.97 -1.43 -11.53
C GLY A 34 4.85 -2.14 -12.32
N SER A 35 4.56 -1.61 -13.51
CA SER A 35 3.49 -2.13 -14.37
C SER A 35 3.75 -3.59 -14.75
N ARG A 36 2.82 -4.48 -14.42
CA ARG A 36 2.87 -5.90 -14.82
C ARG A 36 1.48 -6.36 -15.22
N LYS A 37 1.41 -7.31 -16.15
CA LYS A 37 0.16 -8.00 -16.48
C LYS A 37 -0.42 -8.65 -15.22
N LEU A 38 -1.73 -8.63 -15.08
CA LEU A 38 -2.40 -9.39 -14.04
C LEU A 38 -2.13 -10.90 -14.26
N PRO A 39 -1.91 -11.67 -13.18
CA PRO A 39 -1.65 -13.10 -13.28
C PRO A 39 -2.93 -13.89 -13.56
N ALA A 40 -2.80 -15.09 -14.14
CA ALA A 40 -3.90 -16.04 -14.20
C ALA A 40 -4.39 -16.39 -12.77
N PRO A 41 -5.69 -16.64 -12.55
CA PRO A 41 -6.76 -16.76 -13.54
C PRO A 41 -7.42 -15.42 -13.95
N LEU A 42 -6.86 -14.28 -13.53
CA LEU A 42 -7.37 -12.97 -13.94
C LEU A 42 -7.08 -12.70 -15.42
N ASP A 43 -7.72 -11.65 -15.95
CA ASP A 43 -7.52 -11.21 -17.33
C ASP A 43 -6.07 -10.73 -17.56
N THR A 44 -5.26 -11.60 -18.17
CA THR A 44 -3.84 -11.36 -18.45
C THR A 44 -3.59 -10.32 -19.56
N THR A 45 -4.65 -9.79 -20.19
CA THR A 45 -4.55 -8.63 -21.09
C THR A 45 -4.48 -7.31 -20.33
N LYS A 46 -4.99 -7.29 -19.09
CA LYS A 46 -4.93 -6.13 -18.19
C LYS A 46 -3.64 -6.10 -17.39
N SER A 47 -3.27 -4.91 -16.94
CA SER A 47 -2.14 -4.69 -16.04
C SER A 47 -2.56 -4.30 -14.62
N GLY A 48 -1.60 -4.27 -13.72
CA GLY A 48 -1.70 -3.62 -12.41
C GLY A 48 -0.34 -3.06 -12.02
N PHE A 49 -0.32 -2.17 -11.03
CA PHE A 49 0.93 -1.79 -10.39
C PHE A 49 1.33 -2.92 -9.44
N MET A 50 2.37 -3.67 -9.79
CA MET A 50 2.85 -4.76 -8.96
C MET A 50 3.75 -4.23 -7.85
N LEU A 51 3.57 -4.75 -6.64
CA LEU A 51 4.53 -4.71 -5.54
C LEU A 51 4.79 -6.14 -5.07
N SER A 52 6.07 -6.48 -4.88
CA SER A 52 6.49 -7.80 -4.41
C SER A 52 7.74 -7.69 -3.55
N ALA A 53 7.72 -8.33 -2.39
CA ALA A 53 8.88 -8.50 -1.53
C ALA A 53 8.68 -9.69 -0.59
N TYR A 54 9.79 -10.29 -0.18
CA TYR A 54 9.88 -11.27 0.88
C TYR A 54 10.07 -10.55 2.20
N ASN A 55 9.16 -10.76 3.14
CA ASN A 55 9.32 -10.22 4.49
C ASN A 55 10.40 -11.00 5.24
N ARG A 56 11.47 -10.31 5.66
CA ARG A 56 12.61 -10.85 6.44
C ARG A 56 12.72 -10.21 7.82
N SER A 57 11.80 -9.31 8.16
CA SER A 57 11.87 -8.45 9.33
C SER A 57 10.66 -8.57 10.25
N ASP A 58 9.66 -9.38 9.88
CA ASP A 58 8.33 -9.40 10.51
C ASP A 58 7.59 -8.04 10.40
N ASP A 59 8.04 -7.12 9.54
CA ASP A 59 7.39 -5.81 9.40
C ASP A 59 7.51 -5.16 8.01
N MET A 60 7.90 -5.92 6.97
CA MET A 60 8.10 -5.36 5.63
C MET A 60 6.92 -4.50 5.14
N PHE A 61 7.17 -3.20 4.94
CA PHE A 61 6.20 -2.26 4.41
C PHE A 61 6.48 -1.96 2.94
N MET A 62 5.59 -2.41 2.05
CA MET A 62 5.64 -2.10 0.63
C MET A 62 4.61 -1.02 0.32
N TYR A 63 4.99 0.04 -0.41
CA TYR A 63 4.05 1.12 -0.70
C TYR A 63 4.25 1.74 -2.08
N ILE A 64 3.16 2.31 -2.58
CA ILE A 64 3.15 3.21 -3.73
C ILE A 64 2.60 4.56 -3.32
N TYR A 65 3.10 5.62 -3.96
CA TYR A 65 2.63 6.97 -3.70
C TYR A 65 2.61 7.84 -4.95
N GLN A 66 1.75 8.84 -4.92
CA GLN A 66 1.60 9.85 -5.96
C GLN A 66 1.43 11.23 -5.32
N ARG A 67 2.12 12.23 -5.88
CA ARG A 67 1.89 13.63 -5.54
C ARG A 67 0.65 14.14 -6.29
N VAL A 68 -0.26 14.76 -5.56
CA VAL A 68 -1.42 15.47 -6.10
C VAL A 68 -1.37 16.93 -5.68
N SER A 69 -1.83 17.81 -6.56
CA SER A 69 -1.71 19.28 -6.40
C SER A 69 -3.07 19.95 -6.58
N ASN A 70 -3.09 21.28 -6.55
CA ASN A 70 -4.28 22.13 -6.71
C ASN A 70 -5.25 22.09 -5.52
N PHE A 71 -4.74 21.83 -4.32
CA PHE A 71 -5.48 22.04 -3.08
C PHE A 71 -5.27 23.48 -2.57
N ALA A 72 -6.18 23.98 -1.75
CA ALA A 72 -5.93 25.20 -0.99
C ALA A 72 -4.75 24.93 -0.03
N PRO A 73 -3.75 25.83 0.08
CA PRO A 73 -2.60 25.62 0.97
C PRO A 73 -3.01 25.46 2.44
N ASN A 74 -2.29 24.62 3.18
CA ASN A 74 -2.48 24.40 4.63
C ASN A 74 -3.93 24.10 5.03
N THR A 75 -4.69 23.47 4.13
CA THR A 75 -6.12 23.24 4.28
C THR A 75 -6.38 21.78 4.58
N LYS A 76 -7.31 21.55 5.51
CA LYS A 76 -7.72 20.22 5.94
C LYS A 76 -8.82 19.68 5.01
N TYR A 77 -8.71 18.40 4.66
CA TYR A 77 -9.65 17.69 3.81
C TYR A 77 -10.07 16.40 4.50
N ASN A 78 -11.35 16.05 4.44
CA ASN A 78 -11.78 14.67 4.64
C ASN A 78 -11.40 13.85 3.41
N VAL A 79 -10.92 12.64 3.63
CA VAL A 79 -10.42 11.77 2.56
C VAL A 79 -11.15 10.44 2.62
N GLU A 80 -11.58 9.97 1.46
CA GLU A 80 -12.14 8.64 1.27
C GLU A 80 -11.33 7.89 0.24
N PHE A 81 -10.99 6.65 0.56
CA PHE A 81 -10.17 5.76 -0.25
C PHE A 81 -11.02 4.60 -0.76
N PHE A 82 -10.75 4.21 -2.00
CA PHE A 82 -11.15 2.93 -2.55
C PHE A 82 -9.95 2.34 -3.28
N VAL A 83 -9.62 1.09 -2.93
CA VAL A 83 -8.50 0.35 -3.50
C VAL A 83 -9.02 -1.00 -3.99
N GLU A 84 -8.81 -1.27 -5.27
CA GLU A 84 -8.94 -2.60 -5.84
C GLU A 84 -7.55 -3.16 -6.13
N LEU A 85 -7.29 -4.37 -5.65
CA LEU A 85 -6.03 -5.08 -5.87
C LEU A 85 -6.27 -6.57 -6.08
N ALA A 86 -5.38 -7.22 -6.82
CA ALA A 86 -5.32 -8.67 -6.89
C ALA A 86 -4.41 -9.23 -5.79
N SER A 87 -4.94 -10.21 -5.07
CA SER A 87 -4.26 -10.99 -4.04
C SER A 87 -4.55 -12.47 -4.28
N ASN A 88 -3.63 -13.35 -3.89
CA ASN A 88 -3.84 -14.80 -3.85
C ASN A 88 -3.87 -15.34 -2.41
N ALA A 89 -3.98 -14.46 -1.41
CA ALA A 89 -3.99 -14.87 -0.03
C ALA A 89 -5.31 -15.56 0.33
N ALA A 90 -5.22 -16.87 0.57
CA ALA A 90 -6.35 -17.71 0.88
C ALA A 90 -6.85 -17.47 2.31
N GLU A 91 -8.16 -17.41 2.48
CA GLU A 91 -8.85 -17.41 3.76
C GLU A 91 -8.40 -18.61 4.61
N GLY A 92 -8.10 -18.38 5.89
CA GLY A 92 -7.61 -19.43 6.80
C GLY A 92 -6.17 -19.89 6.53
N SER A 93 -5.42 -19.21 5.66
CA SER A 93 -4.00 -19.52 5.45
C SER A 93 -3.17 -19.24 6.71
N VAL A 94 -2.25 -20.15 7.00
CA VAL A 94 -1.32 -20.07 8.14
C VAL A 94 0.10 -19.91 7.60
N GLY A 95 0.87 -19.01 8.22
CA GLY A 95 2.25 -18.73 7.86
C GLY A 95 3.10 -18.45 9.10
N VAL A 96 4.39 -18.22 8.88
CA VAL A 96 5.34 -17.79 9.92
C VAL A 96 5.15 -16.29 10.16
N GLY A 97 5.27 -15.84 11.40
CA GLY A 97 4.94 -14.46 11.84
C GLY A 97 3.44 -14.15 11.85
N GLY A 98 2.66 -14.76 10.94
CA GLY A 98 1.22 -14.61 10.87
C GLY A 98 0.60 -15.20 9.62
N SER A 99 -0.69 -14.94 9.43
CA SER A 99 -1.44 -15.40 8.26
C SER A 99 -1.05 -14.59 7.01
N PRO A 100 -0.75 -15.23 5.87
CA PRO A 100 -0.62 -14.52 4.59
C PRO A 100 -1.85 -13.68 4.22
N ALA A 101 -3.03 -14.07 4.70
CA ALA A 101 -4.29 -13.37 4.41
C ALA A 101 -4.62 -12.26 5.41
N HIS A 102 -4.40 -12.48 6.70
CA HIS A 102 -4.88 -11.58 7.77
C HIS A 102 -3.78 -10.85 8.54
N SER A 103 -2.50 -11.19 8.32
CA SER A 103 -1.34 -10.52 8.92
C SER A 103 -0.60 -9.64 7.89
N VAL A 104 -1.28 -9.31 6.79
CA VAL A 104 -0.82 -8.32 5.80
C VAL A 104 -1.89 -7.26 5.67
N TYR A 105 -1.62 -6.09 6.24
CA TYR A 105 -2.59 -5.02 6.43
C TYR A 105 -2.48 -3.99 5.31
N LEU A 106 -3.53 -3.87 4.51
CA LEU A 106 -3.63 -2.82 3.50
C LEU A 106 -3.92 -1.48 4.17
N LYS A 107 -3.01 -0.54 3.99
CA LYS A 107 -3.06 0.81 4.56
C LYS A 107 -3.11 1.86 3.45
N ALA A 108 -3.78 2.97 3.74
CA ALA A 108 -3.80 4.15 2.89
C ALA A 108 -3.76 5.43 3.71
N GLY A 109 -3.18 6.47 3.13
CA GLY A 109 -3.05 7.78 3.75
C GLY A 109 -2.85 8.89 2.74
N ALA A 110 -2.95 10.12 3.24
CA ALA A 110 -2.63 11.32 2.48
C ALA A 110 -1.98 12.34 3.43
N THR A 111 -0.87 12.95 3.00
CA THR A 111 -0.09 13.86 3.84
C THR A 111 0.54 14.98 3.02
N GLY A 112 0.81 16.14 3.62
CA GLY A 112 1.58 17.21 2.99
C GLY A 112 3.09 16.90 2.84
N THR A 113 3.55 15.78 3.40
CA THR A 113 4.97 15.35 3.40
C THR A 113 5.19 14.21 2.42
N GLU A 114 6.27 14.25 1.63
CA GLU A 114 6.58 13.17 0.70
C GLU A 114 6.90 11.86 1.47
N PRO A 115 6.28 10.72 1.11
CA PRO A 115 6.62 9.42 1.67
C PRO A 115 8.01 8.98 1.18
N VAL A 116 8.91 8.70 2.11
CA VAL A 116 10.27 8.22 1.83
C VAL A 116 10.65 7.10 2.77
N THR A 117 11.42 6.15 2.23
CA THR A 117 12.20 5.22 3.03
C THR A 117 13.51 5.91 3.36
N LYS A 118 13.85 6.02 4.64
CA LYS A 118 15.09 6.64 5.12
C LYS A 118 15.88 5.68 6.00
N LEU A 119 17.19 5.83 6.01
CA LEU A 119 18.05 5.10 6.92
C LEU A 119 18.09 5.80 8.28
N GLU A 120 17.71 5.07 9.33
CA GLU A 120 17.84 5.46 10.73
C GLU A 120 18.68 4.43 11.48
N GLY A 121 19.90 4.80 11.84
CA GLY A 121 20.88 3.86 12.40
C GLY A 121 21.19 2.74 11.41
N THR A 122 20.72 1.52 11.72
CA THR A 122 20.88 0.31 10.89
C THR A 122 19.57 -0.18 10.30
N GLN A 123 18.52 0.65 10.27
CA GLN A 123 17.19 0.30 9.78
C GLN A 123 16.74 1.25 8.67
N TYR A 124 16.21 0.70 7.59
CA TYR A 124 15.47 1.43 6.59
C TYR A 124 14.02 1.52 7.05
N VAL A 125 13.57 2.71 7.45
CA VAL A 125 12.25 2.95 8.05
C VAL A 125 11.41 3.85 7.17
N PHE A 126 10.09 3.72 7.29
CA PHE A 126 9.15 4.63 6.66
C PHE A 126 9.05 5.95 7.46
N ASN A 127 9.05 7.10 6.77
CA ASN A 127 9.12 8.40 7.46
C ASN A 127 7.78 8.89 8.04
N LEU A 128 6.66 8.34 7.61
CA LEU A 128 5.33 8.72 8.08
C LEU A 128 4.85 7.71 9.12
N ASP A 129 3.98 8.16 10.01
CA ASP A 129 3.35 7.27 10.99
C ASP A 129 2.24 6.47 10.32
N LYS A 130 2.61 5.26 9.86
CA LYS A 130 1.72 4.23 9.32
C LYS A 130 1.04 3.39 10.40
N GLY A 131 1.35 3.62 11.67
CA GLY A 131 1.15 2.65 12.75
C GLY A 131 2.06 1.44 12.58
N ASN A 132 1.69 0.33 13.23
CA ASN A 132 2.43 -0.92 13.09
C ASN A 132 1.46 -2.09 12.95
N GLN A 133 1.55 -2.80 11.83
CA GLN A 133 0.72 -3.96 11.50
C GLN A 133 -0.78 -3.64 11.70
N ALA A 134 -1.43 -4.30 12.66
CA ALA A 134 -2.85 -4.12 12.99
C ALA A 134 -3.21 -2.77 13.64
N ASN A 135 -2.22 -1.91 13.92
CA ASN A 135 -2.43 -0.60 14.54
C ASN A 135 -2.46 0.51 13.49
N GLU A 136 -3.37 1.45 13.66
CA GLU A 136 -3.46 2.67 12.85
C GLU A 136 -2.32 3.64 13.20
N GLY A 137 -1.91 4.43 12.21
CA GLY A 137 -1.06 5.60 12.44
C GLY A 137 -1.82 6.90 12.21
N LYS A 138 -1.22 8.03 12.58
CA LYS A 138 -1.81 9.35 12.31
C LYS A 138 -1.82 9.69 10.82
N ASP A 139 -0.87 9.16 10.04
CA ASP A 139 -0.69 9.50 8.63
C ASP A 139 -1.28 8.45 7.68
N MET A 140 -1.57 7.24 8.16
CA MET A 140 -2.21 6.18 7.39
C MET A 140 -3.16 5.33 8.24
N ILE A 141 -4.27 4.93 7.63
CA ILE A 141 -5.27 4.03 8.21
C ILE A 141 -5.35 2.70 7.47
N ILE A 142 -5.84 1.67 8.14
CA ILE A 142 -6.08 0.32 7.65
C ILE A 142 -7.41 0.32 6.90
N LEU A 143 -7.36 -0.09 5.63
CA LEU A 143 -8.55 -0.34 4.80
C LEU A 143 -9.06 -1.78 4.95
N GLY A 144 -8.21 -2.66 5.48
CA GLY A 144 -8.48 -4.08 5.72
C GLY A 144 -7.21 -4.91 5.53
N ASP A 145 -7.37 -6.21 5.38
CA ASP A 145 -6.32 -7.14 5.00
C ASP A 145 -6.36 -7.49 3.50
N ILE A 146 -5.53 -8.44 3.06
CA ILE A 146 -5.46 -8.88 1.66
C ILE A 146 -6.19 -10.22 1.39
N ALA A 147 -7.05 -10.67 2.30
CA ALA A 147 -7.76 -11.95 2.15
C ALA A 147 -8.75 -11.95 0.97
N THR A 148 -8.76 -13.05 0.20
CA THR A 148 -9.59 -13.23 -1.00
C THR A 148 -10.98 -13.83 -0.72
N LYS A 149 -11.38 -13.99 0.56
CA LYS A 149 -12.61 -14.69 1.03
C LYS A 149 -12.77 -16.11 0.47
N SER A 150 -11.67 -16.68 -0.02
CA SER A 150 -11.60 -17.95 -0.73
C SER A 150 -10.51 -18.79 -0.10
N THR A 151 -10.74 -20.09 0.06
CA THR A 151 -9.70 -21.02 0.55
C THR A 151 -8.69 -21.39 -0.54
N ASP A 152 -9.00 -21.13 -1.81
CA ASP A 152 -8.09 -21.40 -2.92
C ASP A 152 -6.99 -20.32 -3.03
N PRO A 153 -5.70 -20.69 -3.09
CA PRO A 153 -4.57 -19.75 -3.17
C PRO A 153 -4.34 -19.24 -4.61
N VAL A 154 -5.41 -18.78 -5.27
CA VAL A 154 -5.39 -18.23 -6.63
C VAL A 154 -5.69 -16.74 -6.60
N TYR A 155 -5.16 -15.99 -7.57
CA TYR A 155 -5.38 -14.55 -7.61
C TYR A 155 -6.86 -14.20 -7.83
N LYS A 156 -7.38 -13.33 -6.96
CA LYS A 156 -8.72 -12.73 -7.04
C LYS A 156 -8.61 -11.23 -6.82
N LEU A 157 -9.47 -10.46 -7.48
CA LEU A 157 -9.63 -9.04 -7.20
C LEU A 157 -10.41 -8.87 -5.89
N ILE A 158 -9.85 -8.06 -5.00
CA ILE A 158 -10.48 -7.64 -3.75
C ILE A 158 -10.59 -6.13 -3.73
N GLN A 159 -11.63 -5.64 -3.05
CA GLN A 159 -11.89 -4.22 -2.89
C GLN A 159 -11.88 -3.86 -1.40
N ARG A 160 -11.28 -2.71 -1.08
CA ARG A 160 -11.15 -2.18 0.27
C ARG A 160 -11.36 -0.68 0.25
N SER A 161 -12.00 -0.17 1.30
CA SER A 161 -12.26 1.25 1.51
C SER A 161 -12.18 1.57 2.99
N ASN A 162 -11.94 2.83 3.33
CA ASN A 162 -11.91 3.23 4.73
C ASN A 162 -13.32 3.21 5.31
N THR A 163 -13.46 2.58 6.47
CA THR A 163 -14.69 2.61 7.28
C THR A 163 -14.64 3.70 8.35
N LYS A 164 -13.42 4.11 8.73
CA LYS A 164 -13.16 5.23 9.63
C LYS A 164 -12.95 6.51 8.84
N SER A 165 -13.29 7.66 9.43
CA SER A 165 -12.94 8.95 8.85
C SER A 165 -11.43 9.14 8.85
N PHE A 166 -10.92 9.77 7.80
CA PHE A 166 -9.52 10.18 7.69
C PHE A 166 -9.46 11.63 7.22
N GLN A 167 -8.52 12.38 7.79
CA GLN A 167 -8.27 13.76 7.40
C GLN A 167 -6.81 13.96 7.03
N ALA A 168 -6.59 14.75 6.00
CA ALA A 168 -5.26 15.15 5.55
C ALA A 168 -5.18 16.67 5.44
N THR A 169 -4.00 17.22 5.73
CA THR A 169 -3.73 18.65 5.55
C THR A 169 -2.75 18.83 4.40
N SER A 170 -3.14 19.62 3.40
CA SER A 170 -2.26 20.00 2.29
C SER A 170 -1.08 20.83 2.80
N ASN A 171 0.05 20.74 2.12
CA ASN A 171 1.21 21.56 2.47
C ASN A 171 1.04 23.03 2.04
N ALA A 172 2.04 23.86 2.32
CA ALA A 172 2.05 25.28 1.97
C ALA A 172 2.00 25.56 0.45
N LYS A 173 2.23 24.55 -0.39
CA LYS A 173 2.13 24.63 -1.86
C LYS A 173 0.79 24.12 -2.39
N GLY A 174 -0.14 23.71 -1.52
CA GLY A 174 -1.39 23.10 -1.95
C GLY A 174 -1.19 21.70 -2.53
N GLU A 175 -0.20 20.96 -2.04
CA GLU A 175 0.07 19.57 -2.44
C GLU A 175 -0.27 18.60 -1.31
N LEU A 176 -0.66 17.38 -1.72
CA LEU A 176 -0.78 16.20 -0.88
C LEU A 176 -0.05 15.04 -1.57
N PHE A 177 0.48 14.11 -0.79
CA PHE A 177 1.01 12.84 -1.25
C PHE A 177 0.07 11.75 -0.79
N LEU A 178 -0.58 11.11 -1.77
CA LEU A 178 -1.37 9.91 -1.57
C LEU A 178 -0.43 8.73 -1.44
N VAL A 179 -0.63 7.90 -0.42
CA VAL A 179 0.12 6.67 -0.22
C VAL A 179 -0.82 5.49 0.02
N VAL A 180 -0.54 4.36 -0.62
CA VAL A 180 -1.22 3.09 -0.41
C VAL A 180 -0.15 2.00 -0.32
N GLY A 181 -0.24 1.13 0.68
CA GLY A 181 0.77 0.10 0.90
C GLY A 181 0.27 -1.03 1.78
N THR A 182 1.10 -2.05 1.96
CA THR A 182 0.83 -3.17 2.85
C THR A 182 1.90 -3.32 3.89
N ASP A 183 1.47 -3.44 5.14
CA ASP A 183 2.29 -3.66 6.33
C ASP A 183 2.18 -5.12 6.76
N SER A 184 3.28 -5.86 6.73
CA SER A 184 3.25 -7.33 6.79
C SER A 184 3.93 -7.87 8.04
N GLY A 185 3.16 -8.55 8.90
CA GLY A 185 3.68 -9.48 9.91
C GLY A 185 3.77 -10.93 9.39
N TYR A 186 3.28 -11.21 8.17
CA TYR A 186 3.55 -12.50 7.54
C TYR A 186 4.99 -12.55 7.02
N GLU A 187 5.78 -13.51 7.51
CA GLU A 187 7.16 -13.79 7.08
C GLU A 187 7.17 -14.65 5.81
N GLY A 188 6.94 -14.00 4.67
CA GLY A 188 6.91 -14.69 3.38
C GLY A 188 6.95 -13.75 2.19
N LEU A 189 6.93 -14.34 0.98
CA LEU A 189 6.76 -13.58 -0.25
C LEU A 189 5.31 -13.11 -0.36
N THR A 190 5.13 -11.80 -0.42
CA THR A 190 3.84 -11.18 -0.75
C THR A 190 3.98 -10.54 -2.11
N THR A 191 3.04 -10.81 -3.02
CA THR A 191 2.96 -10.17 -4.35
C THR A 191 1.54 -9.71 -4.59
N LEU A 192 1.37 -8.41 -4.84
CA LEU A 192 0.08 -7.76 -5.03
C LEU A 192 0.09 -6.95 -6.30
N TYR A 193 -1.08 -6.80 -6.92
CA TYR A 193 -1.26 -5.99 -8.12
C TYR A 193 -2.38 -4.99 -7.87
N TYR A 194 -2.06 -3.71 -7.72
CA TYR A 194 -3.06 -2.65 -7.57
C TYR A 194 -3.69 -2.38 -8.94
N SER A 195 -5.00 -2.54 -9.04
CA SER A 195 -5.76 -2.35 -10.29
C SER A 195 -6.37 -0.96 -10.36
N ILE A 196 -7.01 -0.51 -9.27
CA ILE A 196 -7.70 0.78 -9.20
C ILE A 196 -7.40 1.42 -7.85
N ILE A 197 -7.04 2.71 -7.86
CA ILE A 197 -7.01 3.54 -6.66
C ILE A 197 -7.87 4.78 -6.91
N GLN A 198 -8.86 4.97 -6.06
CA GLN A 198 -9.76 6.11 -6.08
C GLN A 198 -9.67 6.84 -4.76
N VAL A 199 -9.64 8.17 -4.85
CA VAL A 199 -9.55 9.04 -3.68
C VAL A 199 -10.46 10.23 -3.86
N ARG A 200 -11.34 10.47 -2.89
CA ARG A 200 -12.17 11.67 -2.83
C ARG A 200 -11.67 12.57 -1.71
N PHE A 201 -11.51 13.86 -2.03
CA PHE A 201 -11.17 14.89 -1.07
C PHE A 201 -12.34 15.87 -0.97
N THR A 202 -12.78 16.16 0.25
CA THR A 202 -13.75 17.23 0.51
C THR A 202 -13.17 18.16 1.57
N PRO A 203 -13.22 19.50 1.40
CA PRO A 203 -12.78 20.41 2.45
C PRO A 203 -13.42 20.05 3.78
N ALA A 204 -12.61 19.93 4.83
CA ALA A 204 -13.13 19.77 6.18
C ALA A 204 -13.72 21.11 6.62
N GLN A 205 -14.86 21.07 7.31
CA GLN A 205 -15.42 22.23 7.99
C GLN A 205 -14.53 22.65 9.16
#